data_AF-A0A453RKL3-F1
#
_entry.id   AF-A0A453RKL3-F1
#
_cell.length_a   1.000
_cell.length_b   1.000
_cell.length_c   1.000
_cell.angle_alpha   90.00
_cell.angle_beta   90.00
_cell.angle_gamma   90.00
#
_symmetry.space_group_name_H-M   'P 1'
#
loop_
_entity.id
_entity.type
_entity.pdbx_description
1 polymer ?
#
loop_
_entity_poly.entity_id
_entity_poly.type
_entity_poly.pdbx_seq_one_letter_code
_entity_poly.pdbx_strand_id
1 'polypeptide(L)'
;ALGGACRVLAGMPAPLGATALAGGVNFAVYSGGATAAALCLFTPEDLKADRVTEEVSLDPLMNRTGNVWHVFIEGELHDMLYGYRFDGTFAPHCGHYLDISNVVVDPYAKAVISRGEYGVPARGNNCWPQMAGMIPLPYSTFDWEGDLPLRYPQKDLVIYEMHLRGFTKHDSSNVEHPGTFIGAVSKLDYLKELGVNCIELMPCHEFNELEYSTSSSKMNFWGYSTINFFSPMTRYTSGGIKNCGRDAINEFKTFVREAHKRGIEVILDVVFNHTAEGNENGPILSFRGVDNTTYYMLAPKGEFYNYSGCGNTFNCNHPVVRQFIVDCLRYWVMEMHVDGFRFDLASIMTRGSSLWDPVNVYGAPIEGDMITTGTPLVTPPLIDMISNDPILGGVKLIAEAWDAGGLYQVGQFPHWNVWSEWNGKVRYLLKV
;
A
#
# COMPACT_ATOMS: atom_id res chain seq x y z
N ALA A 1 -10.85 27.81 4.58
CA ALA A 1 -10.01 28.85 5.21
C ALA A 1 -8.65 28.89 4.53
N LEU A 2 -8.64 28.86 3.20
CA LEU A 2 -7.54 29.37 2.40
C LEU A 2 -7.73 30.89 2.29
N GLY A 3 -6.95 31.65 3.05
CA GLY A 3 -7.00 33.11 2.99
C GLY A 3 -6.57 33.61 1.62
N GLY A 4 -7.51 33.87 0.70
CA GLY A 4 -7.37 34.73 -0.49
C GLY A 4 -6.25 34.48 -1.50
N ALA A 5 -5.38 33.47 -1.33
CA ALA A 5 -4.09 33.39 -2.05
C ALA A 5 -3.79 32.02 -2.70
N CYS A 6 -4.69 31.04 -2.64
CA CYS A 6 -4.48 29.76 -3.34
C CYS A 6 -5.17 29.80 -4.71
N ARG A 7 -4.38 29.75 -5.77
CA ARG A 7 -4.90 29.63 -7.13
C ARG A 7 -4.99 28.16 -7.53
N VAL A 8 -6.10 27.80 -8.15
CA VAL A 8 -6.35 26.46 -8.68
C VAL A 8 -6.01 26.48 -10.17
N LEU A 9 -5.05 25.67 -10.58
CA LEU A 9 -4.58 25.53 -11.96
C LEU A 9 -4.82 24.10 -12.47
N ALA A 10 -4.73 23.91 -13.79
CA ALA A 10 -4.99 22.62 -14.44
C ALA A 10 -4.16 21.45 -13.86
N GLY A 11 -2.89 21.66 -13.52
CA GLY A 11 -2.00 20.60 -13.07
C GLY A 11 -1.61 19.62 -14.18
N MET A 12 -1.05 18.48 -13.79
CA MET A 12 -0.48 17.47 -14.68
C MET A 12 -0.94 16.05 -14.26
N PRO A 13 -1.21 15.15 -15.23
CA PRO A 13 -1.65 13.78 -14.94
C PRO A 13 -0.55 12.86 -14.39
N ALA A 14 0.70 13.31 -14.40
CA ALA A 14 1.83 12.53 -13.92
C ALA A 14 2.81 13.41 -13.12
N PRO A 15 3.49 12.84 -12.11
CA PRO A 15 3.28 11.49 -11.57
C PRO A 15 1.94 11.37 -10.80
N LEU A 16 1.44 10.15 -10.59
CA LEU A 16 0.27 9.88 -9.75
C LEU A 16 0.61 10.14 -8.26
N GLY A 17 -0.41 10.55 -7.50
CA GLY A 17 -0.30 11.01 -6.12
C GLY A 17 -0.18 12.53 -6.00
N ALA A 18 0.05 12.99 -4.76
CA ALA A 18 0.47 14.37 -4.50
C ALA A 18 1.98 14.52 -4.72
N THR A 19 2.38 15.56 -5.45
CA THR A 19 3.79 15.91 -5.74
C THR A 19 4.00 17.39 -5.49
N ALA A 20 4.87 17.71 -4.55
CA ALA A 20 5.27 19.09 -4.29
C ALA A 20 6.16 19.59 -5.44
N LEU A 21 5.80 20.73 -6.01
CA LEU A 21 6.56 21.42 -7.06
C LEU A 21 6.88 22.85 -6.60
N ALA A 22 7.62 23.59 -7.41
CA ALA A 22 7.87 25.00 -7.12
C ALA A 22 6.56 25.78 -7.03
N GLY A 23 6.29 26.38 -5.87
CA GLY A 23 5.14 27.27 -5.64
C GLY A 23 3.81 26.58 -5.30
N GLY A 24 3.76 25.24 -5.21
CA GLY A 24 2.51 24.55 -4.91
C GLY A 24 2.60 23.03 -4.98
N VAL A 25 1.45 22.37 -5.05
CA VAL A 25 1.34 20.90 -5.07
C VAL A 25 0.49 20.46 -6.24
N ASN A 26 1.02 19.53 -7.03
CA ASN A 26 0.27 18.82 -8.06
C ASN A 26 -0.37 17.57 -7.46
N PHE A 27 -1.67 17.40 -7.68
CA PHE A 27 -2.44 16.23 -7.28
C PHE A 27 -2.86 15.49 -8.54
N ALA A 28 -2.65 14.19 -8.60
CA ALA A 28 -3.10 13.36 -9.72
C ALA A 28 -3.59 11.99 -9.24
N VAL A 29 -4.78 11.57 -9.68
CA VAL A 29 -5.41 10.32 -9.25
C VAL A 29 -6.16 9.67 -10.42
N TYR A 30 -5.97 8.36 -10.59
CA TYR A 30 -6.72 7.60 -11.58
C TYR A 30 -8.14 7.32 -11.10
N SER A 31 -9.14 7.59 -11.93
CA SER A 31 -10.49 7.04 -11.81
C SER A 31 -11.14 7.03 -13.21
N GLY A 32 -11.36 5.83 -13.75
CA GLY A 32 -11.95 5.65 -15.07
C GLY A 32 -13.46 5.85 -15.07
N GLY A 33 -14.14 5.34 -14.05
CA GLY A 33 -15.60 5.40 -13.91
C GLY A 33 -16.18 6.73 -13.42
N ALA A 34 -15.37 7.63 -12.84
CA ALA A 34 -15.86 8.88 -12.26
C ALA A 34 -16.33 9.88 -13.34
N THR A 35 -17.47 10.51 -13.07
CA THR A 35 -18.04 11.61 -13.88
C THR A 35 -17.67 12.98 -13.34
N ALA A 36 -17.41 13.09 -12.03
CA ALA A 36 -16.86 14.28 -11.40
C ALA A 36 -15.89 13.88 -10.28
N ALA A 37 -14.96 14.78 -9.94
CA ALA A 37 -14.03 14.59 -8.83
C ALA A 37 -13.87 15.91 -8.05
N ALA A 38 -13.60 15.79 -6.76
CA ALA A 38 -13.22 16.92 -5.92
C ALA A 38 -12.01 16.55 -5.04
N LEU A 39 -11.06 17.46 -4.92
CA LEU A 39 -9.98 17.38 -3.93
C LEU A 39 -10.49 17.96 -2.61
N CYS A 40 -10.48 17.16 -1.56
CA CYS A 40 -10.85 17.58 -0.22
C CYS A 40 -9.59 17.83 0.61
N LEU A 41 -9.47 19.01 1.18
CA LEU A 41 -8.38 19.40 2.07
C LEU A 41 -8.86 19.44 3.53
N PHE A 42 -7.97 19.07 4.43
CA PHE A 42 -8.22 18.98 5.86
C PHE A 42 -7.10 19.65 6.65
N THR A 43 -7.44 20.41 7.68
CA THR A 43 -6.55 20.60 8.82
C THR A 43 -6.57 19.36 9.71
N PRO A 44 -5.53 19.08 10.51
CA PRO A 44 -5.54 17.97 11.46
C PRO A 44 -6.72 18.02 12.45
N GLU A 45 -7.14 19.22 12.87
CA GLU A 45 -8.30 19.42 13.75
C GLU A 45 -9.61 19.06 13.06
N ASP A 46 -9.78 19.47 11.80
CA ASP A 46 -10.99 19.20 11.03
C ASP A 46 -11.11 17.73 10.65
N LEU A 47 -9.99 17.06 10.33
CA LEU A 47 -9.97 15.62 10.12
C LEU A 47 -10.45 14.86 11.35
N LYS A 48 -10.00 15.23 12.56
CA LYS A 48 -10.47 14.61 13.82
C LYS A 48 -11.97 14.83 14.09
N ALA A 49 -12.56 15.84 13.47
CA ALA A 49 -13.97 16.15 13.55
C ALA A 49 -14.78 15.63 12.34
N ASP A 50 -14.17 14.80 11.48
CA ASP A 50 -14.72 14.28 10.23
C ASP A 50 -15.30 15.40 9.33
N ARG A 51 -14.60 16.55 9.28
CA ARG A 51 -15.02 17.74 8.54
C ARG A 51 -14.01 18.07 7.44
N VAL A 52 -14.50 18.29 6.22
CA VAL A 52 -13.68 18.84 5.13
C VAL A 52 -13.43 20.33 5.41
N THR A 53 -12.17 20.76 5.44
CA THR A 53 -11.81 22.17 5.64
C THR A 53 -12.10 22.99 4.39
N GLU A 54 -11.73 22.43 3.23
CA GLU A 54 -11.90 23.07 1.94
C GLU A 54 -12.07 22.01 0.85
N GLU A 55 -12.90 22.30 -0.14
CA GLU A 55 -13.15 21.41 -1.26
C GLU A 55 -12.88 22.16 -2.57
N VAL A 56 -12.12 21.52 -3.46
CA VAL A 56 -11.80 22.03 -4.79
C VAL A 56 -12.41 21.08 -5.82
N SER A 57 -13.46 21.52 -6.50
CA SER A 57 -14.05 20.76 -7.60
C SER A 57 -13.12 20.75 -8.81
N LEU A 58 -12.93 19.59 -9.45
CA LEU A 58 -12.09 19.43 -10.63
C LEU A 58 -12.97 19.51 -11.89
N ASP A 59 -12.65 20.44 -12.79
CA ASP A 59 -13.35 20.57 -14.07
C ASP A 59 -12.97 19.39 -15.00
N PRO A 60 -13.91 18.54 -15.44
CA PRO A 60 -13.62 17.39 -16.31
C PRO A 60 -12.96 17.75 -17.65
N LEU A 61 -13.04 19.01 -18.10
CA LEU A 61 -12.41 19.48 -19.34
C LEU A 61 -10.98 19.99 -19.14
N MET A 62 -10.66 20.51 -17.95
CA MET A 62 -9.37 21.15 -17.66
C MET A 62 -8.49 20.31 -16.71
N ASN A 63 -9.10 19.61 -15.77
CA ASN A 63 -8.49 18.88 -14.66
C ASN A 63 -8.57 17.36 -14.87
N ARG A 64 -8.63 16.89 -16.13
CA ARG A 64 -8.62 15.47 -16.47
C ARG A 64 -7.92 15.23 -17.81
N THR A 65 -6.96 14.31 -17.82
CA THR A 65 -6.33 13.80 -19.04
C THR A 65 -6.54 12.29 -19.10
N GLY A 66 -7.32 11.82 -20.08
CA GLY A 66 -7.75 10.42 -20.13
C GLY A 66 -8.57 10.05 -18.89
N ASN A 67 -8.08 9.09 -18.10
CA ASN A 67 -8.72 8.64 -16.86
C ASN A 67 -8.00 9.13 -15.60
N VAL A 68 -7.10 10.11 -15.73
CA VAL A 68 -6.40 10.70 -14.60
C VAL A 68 -6.96 12.10 -14.34
N TRP A 69 -7.52 12.28 -13.16
CA TRP A 69 -7.93 13.57 -12.63
C TRP A 69 -6.72 14.25 -12.01
N HIS A 70 -6.54 15.54 -12.28
CA HIS A 70 -5.38 16.27 -11.80
C HIS A 70 -5.66 17.75 -11.56
N VAL A 71 -4.98 18.33 -10.58
CA VAL A 71 -5.08 19.76 -10.25
C VAL A 71 -3.78 20.23 -9.62
N PHE A 72 -3.40 21.47 -9.89
CA PHE A 72 -2.28 22.10 -9.20
C PHE A 72 -2.79 23.23 -8.32
N ILE A 73 -2.44 23.20 -7.04
CA ILE A 73 -2.82 24.23 -6.07
C ILE A 73 -1.58 25.04 -5.72
N GLU A 74 -1.59 26.32 -6.09
CA GLU A 74 -0.56 27.28 -5.67
C GLU A 74 -0.73 27.62 -4.18
N GLY A 75 0.38 27.68 -3.45
CA GLY A 75 0.41 28.05 -2.04
C GLY A 75 1.04 26.99 -1.12
N GLU A 76 1.15 27.35 0.17
CA GLU A 76 1.71 26.48 1.20
C GLU A 76 0.61 25.62 1.82
N LEU A 77 0.63 24.32 1.50
CA LEU A 77 -0.34 23.33 1.98
C LEU A 77 0.28 22.27 2.91
N HIS A 78 1.52 22.47 3.37
CA HIS A 78 2.28 21.42 4.05
C HIS A 78 1.70 21.01 5.42
N ASP A 79 0.89 21.85 6.06
CA ASP A 79 0.21 21.52 7.31
C ASP A 79 -1.22 21.03 7.10
N MET A 80 -1.60 20.79 5.84
CA MET A 80 -2.87 20.20 5.46
C MET A 80 -2.71 18.76 5.02
N LEU A 81 -3.83 18.05 5.04
CA LEU A 81 -4.00 16.69 4.56
C LEU A 81 -5.00 16.70 3.41
N TYR A 82 -5.05 15.64 2.62
CA TYR A 82 -5.93 15.57 1.46
C TYR A 82 -6.61 14.22 1.26
N GLY A 83 -7.74 14.24 0.56
CA GLY A 83 -8.44 13.07 0.04
C GLY A 83 -9.26 13.46 -1.19
N TYR A 84 -10.02 12.53 -1.73
CA TYR A 84 -10.86 12.79 -2.90
C TYR A 84 -12.30 12.38 -2.68
N ARG A 85 -13.24 13.09 -3.31
CA ARG A 85 -14.59 12.60 -3.56
C ARG A 85 -14.73 12.33 -5.05
N PHE A 86 -15.42 11.25 -5.40
CA PHE A 86 -15.74 10.93 -6.78
C PHE A 86 -17.25 10.76 -6.92
N ASP A 87 -17.81 11.37 -7.96
CA ASP A 87 -19.18 11.13 -8.37
C ASP A 87 -19.20 10.16 -9.55
N GLY A 88 -20.26 9.37 -9.65
CA GLY A 88 -20.43 8.39 -10.71
C GLY A 88 -21.54 7.38 -10.40
N THR A 89 -21.43 6.19 -10.98
CA THR A 89 -22.44 5.15 -10.75
C THR A 89 -22.24 4.50 -9.38
N PHE A 90 -23.24 4.62 -8.51
CA PHE A 90 -23.36 3.81 -7.29
C PHE A 90 -24.36 2.67 -7.51
N ALA A 91 -23.86 1.51 -7.89
CA ALA A 91 -24.65 0.29 -8.09
C ALA A 91 -23.85 -0.91 -7.56
N PRO A 92 -23.82 -1.16 -6.23
CA PRO A 92 -23.04 -2.23 -5.62
C PRO A 92 -23.37 -3.63 -6.19
N HIS A 93 -24.63 -3.88 -6.53
CA HIS A 93 -25.11 -5.11 -7.17
C HIS A 93 -24.60 -5.33 -8.61
N CYS A 94 -23.83 -4.38 -9.14
CA CYS A 94 -23.13 -4.44 -10.41
C CYS A 94 -21.63 -4.10 -10.24
N GLY A 95 -21.12 -4.01 -9.00
CA GLY A 95 -19.70 -3.75 -8.74
C GLY A 95 -19.27 -2.29 -8.84
N HIS A 96 -20.19 -1.32 -8.88
CA HIS A 96 -19.87 0.11 -8.94
C HIS A 96 -20.15 0.81 -7.61
N TYR A 97 -19.16 1.57 -7.09
CA TYR A 97 -19.16 2.14 -5.74
C TYR A 97 -18.78 3.63 -5.70
N LEU A 98 -18.89 4.34 -6.82
CA LEU A 98 -18.60 5.77 -6.87
C LEU A 98 -19.72 6.52 -6.14
N ASP A 99 -19.38 7.14 -5.01
CA ASP A 99 -20.32 7.85 -4.14
C ASP A 99 -19.66 9.12 -3.61
N ILE A 100 -20.18 10.26 -4.06
CA ILE A 100 -19.68 11.60 -3.71
C ILE A 100 -19.76 11.86 -2.20
N SER A 101 -20.59 11.15 -1.44
CA SER A 101 -20.72 11.30 0.00
C SER A 101 -19.50 10.77 0.78
N ASN A 102 -18.63 9.97 0.17
CA ASN A 102 -17.42 9.44 0.78
C ASN A 102 -16.16 10.21 0.37
N VAL A 103 -15.30 10.53 1.33
CA VAL A 103 -13.93 10.97 1.03
C VAL A 103 -13.00 9.78 1.12
N VAL A 104 -12.35 9.45 0.00
CA VAL A 104 -11.40 8.35 -0.10
C VAL A 104 -9.96 8.83 -0.05
N VAL A 105 -9.08 7.96 0.46
CA VAL A 105 -7.65 8.17 0.51
C VAL A 105 -7.04 7.91 -0.86
N ASP A 106 -6.10 8.75 -1.25
CA ASP A 106 -5.28 8.55 -2.45
C ASP A 106 -4.49 7.23 -2.36
N PRO A 107 -4.62 6.31 -3.34
CA PRO A 107 -3.80 5.10 -3.39
C PRO A 107 -2.29 5.37 -3.30
N TYR A 108 -1.81 6.53 -3.78
CA TYR A 108 -0.40 6.92 -3.80
C TYR A 108 0.04 7.78 -2.60
N ALA A 109 -0.82 7.98 -1.58
CA ALA A 109 -0.46 8.75 -0.39
C ALA A 109 0.81 8.20 0.30
N LYS A 110 1.76 9.08 0.61
CA LYS A 110 3.07 8.69 1.21
C LYS A 110 3.03 8.52 2.72
N ALA A 111 2.00 9.08 3.36
CA ALA A 111 1.60 8.79 4.73
C ALA A 111 0.08 8.96 4.82
N VAL A 112 -0.57 8.15 5.66
CA VAL A 112 -2.01 8.26 5.95
C VAL A 112 -2.19 8.66 7.41
N ILE A 113 -3.04 9.67 7.61
CA ILE A 113 -3.42 10.20 8.91
C ILE A 113 -4.86 9.85 9.21
N SER A 114 -5.06 9.34 10.43
CA SER A 114 -6.36 9.01 10.98
C SER A 114 -6.25 8.93 12.50
N ARG A 115 -5.98 7.76 13.07
CA ARG A 115 -5.75 7.54 14.50
C ARG A 115 -4.26 7.65 14.87
N GLY A 116 -3.99 8.30 16.00
CA GLY A 116 -2.64 8.56 16.50
C GLY A 116 -1.98 7.43 17.28
N GLU A 117 -2.75 6.66 18.02
CA GLU A 117 -2.24 5.67 18.96
C GLU A 117 -2.70 4.25 18.62
N TYR A 118 -1.78 3.30 18.75
CA TYR A 118 -2.06 1.88 18.49
C TYR A 118 -3.05 1.32 19.51
N GLY A 119 -4.13 0.71 19.02
CA GLY A 119 -5.16 0.07 19.82
C GLY A 119 -6.19 1.03 20.42
N VAL A 120 -6.08 2.34 20.13
CA VAL A 120 -7.00 3.36 20.65
C VAL A 120 -7.99 3.76 19.55
N PRO A 121 -9.30 3.51 19.73
CA PRO A 121 -10.33 3.91 18.77
C PRO A 121 -10.50 5.43 18.75
N ALA A 122 -11.08 5.95 17.67
CA ALA A 122 -11.43 7.37 17.61
C ALA A 122 -12.68 7.70 18.45
N ARG A 123 -13.06 8.98 18.44
CA ARG A 123 -14.23 9.47 19.18
C ARG A 123 -15.47 8.65 18.84
N GLY A 124 -16.27 8.34 19.86
CA GLY A 124 -17.48 7.51 19.70
C GLY A 124 -17.20 6.03 19.46
N ASN A 125 -16.01 5.54 19.81
CA ASN A 125 -15.56 4.16 19.58
C ASN A 125 -15.48 3.80 18.08
N ASN A 126 -15.27 4.81 17.22
CA ASN A 126 -15.16 4.61 15.79
C ASN A 126 -13.80 3.96 15.46
N CYS A 127 -13.84 2.74 14.92
CA CYS A 127 -12.65 2.01 14.48
C CYS A 127 -12.24 2.34 13.04
N TRP A 128 -13.11 3.01 12.28
CA TRP A 128 -12.91 3.47 10.90
C TRP A 128 -13.25 4.96 10.76
N PRO A 129 -12.57 5.86 11.49
CA PRO A 129 -12.75 7.31 11.31
C PRO A 129 -12.20 7.77 9.95
N GLN A 130 -12.51 9.01 9.55
CA GLN A 130 -12.00 9.56 8.30
C GLN A 130 -10.46 9.46 8.25
N MET A 131 -9.97 9.15 7.06
CA MET A 131 -8.53 9.07 6.76
C MET A 131 -8.19 10.09 5.69
N ALA A 132 -6.97 10.62 5.73
CA ALA A 132 -6.46 11.54 4.72
C ALA A 132 -4.97 11.31 4.47
N GLY A 133 -4.53 11.55 3.23
CA GLY A 133 -3.13 11.51 2.84
C GLY A 133 -2.37 12.75 3.27
N MET A 134 -1.08 12.58 3.56
CA MET A 134 -0.14 13.68 3.81
C MET A 134 0.22 14.40 2.51
N ILE A 135 0.23 15.73 2.55
CA ILE A 135 0.78 16.57 1.47
C ILE A 135 2.32 16.62 1.58
N PRO A 136 3.09 16.27 0.53
CA PRO A 136 4.56 16.22 0.59
C PRO A 136 5.19 17.62 0.68
N LEU A 137 6.44 17.67 1.17
CA LEU A 137 7.29 18.86 1.10
C LEU A 137 8.05 18.90 -0.23
N PRO A 138 8.44 20.08 -0.74
CA PRO A 138 9.22 20.21 -1.97
C PRO A 138 10.67 19.71 -1.85
N TYR A 139 11.12 19.35 -0.65
CA TYR A 139 12.44 18.81 -0.39
C TYR A 139 12.36 17.68 0.65
N SER A 140 13.27 16.70 0.56
CA SER A 140 13.46 15.71 1.61
C SER A 140 14.08 16.38 2.83
N THR A 141 13.59 16.03 4.03
CA THR A 141 14.20 16.42 5.31
C THR A 141 15.08 15.33 5.89
N PHE A 142 15.18 14.17 5.23
CA PHE A 142 15.94 13.03 5.70
C PHE A 142 17.36 12.99 5.14
N ASP A 143 18.35 12.83 6.01
CA ASP A 143 19.75 12.62 5.65
C ASP A 143 20.10 11.12 5.72
N TRP A 144 20.40 10.52 4.57
CA TRP A 144 20.82 9.12 4.49
C TRP A 144 22.26 8.89 4.97
N GLU A 145 23.06 9.93 5.22
CA GLU A 145 24.45 9.82 5.66
C GLU A 145 25.31 8.95 4.70
N GLY A 146 24.97 8.96 3.41
CA GLY A 146 25.63 8.16 2.38
C GLY A 146 25.21 6.68 2.33
N ASP A 147 24.13 6.30 3.01
CA ASP A 147 23.57 4.95 2.96
C ASP A 147 23.24 4.49 1.53
N LEU A 148 23.50 3.21 1.26
CA LEU A 148 23.17 2.52 0.02
C LEU A 148 22.74 1.08 0.35
N PRO A 149 21.78 0.50 -0.41
CA PRO A 149 21.40 -0.91 -0.25
C PRO A 149 22.61 -1.85 -0.27
N LEU A 150 22.64 -2.85 0.62
CA LEU A 150 23.84 -3.64 0.90
C LEU A 150 24.17 -4.66 -0.19
N ARG A 151 23.15 -5.19 -0.87
CA ARG A 151 23.26 -6.11 -2.01
C ARG A 151 24.11 -7.36 -1.72
N TYR A 152 23.94 -7.98 -0.55
CA TYR A 152 24.56 -9.27 -0.27
C TYR A 152 24.08 -10.34 -1.26
N PRO A 153 24.95 -11.28 -1.66
CA PRO A 153 24.52 -12.44 -2.44
C PRO A 153 23.46 -13.23 -1.66
N GLN A 154 22.35 -13.56 -2.33
CA GLN A 154 21.20 -14.17 -1.66
C GLN A 154 21.52 -15.48 -0.93
N LYS A 155 22.44 -16.28 -1.47
CA LYS A 155 22.93 -17.53 -0.86
C LYS A 155 23.60 -17.36 0.51
N ASP A 156 24.03 -16.14 0.85
CA ASP A 156 24.75 -15.83 2.08
C ASP A 156 23.82 -15.21 3.14
N LEU A 157 22.51 -15.10 2.86
CA LEU A 157 21.55 -14.53 3.79
C LEU A 157 21.12 -15.52 4.89
N VAL A 158 20.97 -14.97 6.09
CA VAL A 158 20.28 -15.56 7.23
C VAL A 158 19.18 -14.57 7.63
N ILE A 159 17.95 -14.91 7.25
CA ILE A 159 16.77 -14.04 7.39
C ILE A 159 16.14 -14.23 8.77
N TYR A 160 15.86 -13.11 9.45
CA TYR A 160 15.10 -13.06 10.70
C TYR A 160 13.73 -12.43 10.45
N GLU A 161 12.68 -13.26 10.38
CA GLU A 161 11.29 -12.77 10.33
C GLU A 161 10.93 -12.13 11.68
N MET A 162 10.46 -10.88 11.66
CA MET A 162 10.01 -10.20 12.87
C MET A 162 8.81 -9.29 12.67
N HIS A 163 8.00 -9.23 13.72
CA HIS A 163 6.98 -8.23 13.88
C HIS A 163 7.56 -6.98 14.54
N LEU A 164 7.49 -5.82 13.87
CA LEU A 164 8.08 -4.57 14.38
C LEU A 164 7.60 -4.21 15.79
N ARG A 165 6.27 -4.16 16.01
CA ARG A 165 5.71 -3.90 17.34
C ARG A 165 6.13 -4.95 18.36
N GLY A 166 5.94 -6.24 18.05
CA GLY A 166 6.24 -7.34 18.97
C GLY A 166 7.69 -7.37 19.43
N PHE A 167 8.64 -6.97 18.59
CA PHE A 167 10.08 -7.02 18.87
C PHE A 167 10.49 -6.24 20.12
N THR A 168 9.85 -5.09 20.40
CA THR A 168 10.20 -4.24 21.55
C THR A 168 9.02 -3.83 22.41
N LYS A 169 7.81 -4.39 22.22
CA LYS A 169 6.64 -3.92 22.99
C LYS A 169 6.66 -4.31 24.48
N HIS A 170 7.28 -5.43 24.83
CA HIS A 170 7.30 -5.91 26.22
C HIS A 170 8.22 -5.04 27.10
N ASP A 171 7.87 -4.85 28.37
CA ASP A 171 8.62 -3.98 29.31
C ASP A 171 10.08 -4.42 29.49
N SER A 172 10.35 -5.72 29.38
CA SER A 172 11.72 -6.27 29.43
C SER A 172 12.60 -5.82 28.26
N SER A 173 12.05 -5.22 27.21
CA SER A 173 12.84 -4.62 26.14
C SER A 173 13.67 -3.43 26.65
N ASN A 174 13.18 -2.71 27.67
CA ASN A 174 13.84 -1.55 28.26
C ASN A 174 14.24 -0.49 27.20
N VAL A 175 13.32 -0.17 26.29
CA VAL A 175 13.49 0.87 25.26
C VAL A 175 12.57 2.06 25.55
N GLU A 176 12.96 3.26 25.11
CA GLU A 176 12.18 4.49 25.34
C GLU A 176 10.86 4.52 24.55
N HIS A 177 10.84 3.90 23.36
CA HIS A 177 9.66 3.85 22.48
C HIS A 177 9.25 2.41 22.16
N PRO A 178 8.60 1.67 23.08
CA PRO A 178 8.28 0.26 22.90
C PRO A 178 7.34 -0.01 21.73
N GLY A 179 7.76 -0.89 20.82
CA GLY A 179 6.98 -1.35 19.67
C GLY A 179 6.87 -0.34 18.53
N THR A 180 7.88 0.53 18.37
CA THR A 180 8.02 1.48 17.25
C THR A 180 9.29 1.21 16.44
N PHE A 181 9.45 1.88 15.28
CA PHE A 181 10.67 1.85 14.48
C PHE A 181 11.91 2.26 15.28
N ILE A 182 11.87 3.40 15.98
CA ILE A 182 12.99 3.86 16.81
C ILE A 182 13.24 2.93 18.01
N GLY A 183 12.19 2.35 18.59
CA GLY A 183 12.33 1.29 19.58
C GLY A 183 13.12 0.10 19.04
N ALA A 184 12.78 -0.36 17.84
CA ALA A 184 13.47 -1.46 17.17
C ALA A 184 14.94 -1.13 16.84
N VAL A 185 15.24 0.10 16.41
CA VAL A 185 16.62 0.58 16.16
C VAL A 185 17.52 0.33 17.37
N SER A 186 17.04 0.61 18.58
CA SER A 186 17.80 0.43 19.83
C SER A 186 18.17 -1.03 20.15
N LYS A 187 17.62 -1.99 19.41
CA LYS A 187 17.85 -3.43 19.57
C LYS A 187 18.47 -4.11 18.34
N LEU A 188 18.86 -3.36 17.31
CA LEU A 188 19.50 -3.94 16.13
C LEU A 188 20.88 -4.55 16.44
N ASP A 189 21.58 -4.07 17.47
CA ASP A 189 22.87 -4.67 17.90
C ASP A 189 22.71 -6.12 18.35
N TYR A 190 21.58 -6.46 18.99
CA TYR A 190 21.25 -7.85 19.35
C TYR A 190 21.16 -8.76 18.10
N LEU A 191 20.53 -8.27 17.03
CA LEU A 191 20.41 -9.04 15.77
C LEU A 191 21.77 -9.23 15.10
N LYS A 192 22.61 -8.18 15.13
CA LYS A 192 24.00 -8.28 14.66
C LYS A 192 24.80 -9.30 15.47
N GLU A 193 24.69 -9.29 16.80
CA GLU A 193 25.35 -10.26 17.68
C GLU A 193 24.84 -11.70 17.48
N LEU A 194 23.54 -11.86 17.20
CA LEU A 194 22.95 -13.14 16.84
C LEU A 194 23.52 -13.69 15.52
N GLY A 195 24.07 -12.82 14.66
CA GLY A 195 24.69 -13.19 13.39
C GLY A 195 23.73 -13.18 12.20
N VAL A 196 22.55 -12.56 12.32
CA VAL A 196 21.63 -12.37 11.19
C VAL A 196 22.09 -11.17 10.36
N ASN A 197 21.93 -11.26 9.04
CA ASN A 197 22.30 -10.21 8.09
C ASN A 197 21.13 -9.75 7.22
N CYS A 198 19.92 -10.21 7.52
CA CYS A 198 18.70 -9.78 6.86
C CYS A 198 17.52 -9.86 7.83
N ILE A 199 16.70 -8.81 7.86
CA ILE A 199 15.43 -8.76 8.58
C ILE A 199 14.31 -8.85 7.54
N GLU A 200 13.35 -9.74 7.75
CA GLU A 200 12.06 -9.74 7.05
C GLU A 200 11.02 -9.14 7.99
N LEU A 201 10.60 -7.91 7.71
CA LEU A 201 9.56 -7.24 8.48
C LEU A 201 8.19 -7.75 8.00
N MET A 202 7.40 -8.27 8.94
CA MET A 202 5.96 -8.45 8.76
C MET A 202 5.30 -7.13 8.31
N PRO A 203 4.09 -7.16 7.70
CA PRO A 203 3.53 -6.00 7.01
C PRO A 203 3.63 -4.68 7.78
N CYS A 204 4.34 -3.72 7.17
CA CYS A 204 4.55 -2.38 7.74
C CYS A 204 3.96 -1.26 6.89
N HIS A 205 3.22 -1.61 5.83
CA HIS A 205 2.30 -0.68 5.16
C HIS A 205 1.15 -0.30 6.10
N GLU A 206 0.51 0.85 5.88
CA GLU A 206 -0.62 1.28 6.72
C GLU A 206 -1.77 0.25 6.71
N PHE A 207 -2.17 -0.21 7.89
CA PHE A 207 -3.27 -1.15 8.12
C PHE A 207 -4.02 -0.80 9.41
N ASN A 208 -5.28 -1.20 9.57
CA ASN A 208 -6.04 -0.90 10.79
C ASN A 208 -6.05 -2.07 11.79
N GLU A 209 -5.31 -1.95 12.89
CA GLU A 209 -5.26 -2.97 13.94
C GLU A 209 -6.61 -3.20 14.64
N LEU A 210 -7.54 -2.26 14.52
CA LEU A 210 -8.87 -2.32 15.14
C LEU A 210 -9.96 -2.88 14.24
N GLU A 211 -9.64 -3.35 13.03
CA GLU A 211 -10.66 -3.81 12.07
C GLU A 211 -11.57 -4.93 12.62
N TYR A 212 -11.09 -5.77 13.55
CA TYR A 212 -11.85 -6.85 14.18
C TYR A 212 -12.46 -6.49 15.56
N SER A 213 -12.18 -5.28 16.04
CA SER A 213 -12.50 -4.83 17.40
C SER A 213 -14.01 -4.67 17.65
N THR A 214 -14.79 -4.46 16.60
CA THR A 214 -16.25 -4.29 16.70
C THR A 214 -17.00 -5.58 17.05
N SER A 215 -16.37 -6.75 16.86
CA SER A 215 -16.98 -8.07 17.08
C SER A 215 -16.26 -8.93 18.13
N SER A 216 -15.05 -8.52 18.56
CA SER A 216 -14.23 -9.27 19.50
C SER A 216 -13.22 -8.37 20.19
N SER A 217 -12.66 -8.80 21.32
CA SER A 217 -11.47 -8.15 21.92
C SER A 217 -10.18 -8.39 21.11
N LYS A 218 -10.26 -8.97 19.91
CA LYS A 218 -9.12 -9.30 19.07
C LYS A 218 -8.78 -8.11 18.18
N MET A 219 -7.49 -7.96 17.91
CA MET A 219 -6.94 -6.96 17.01
C MET A 219 -6.29 -7.66 15.82
N ASN A 220 -6.26 -7.00 14.66
CA ASN A 220 -5.31 -7.37 13.63
C ASN A 220 -3.91 -6.94 14.11
N PHE A 221 -3.17 -7.88 14.69
CA PHE A 221 -1.81 -7.59 15.15
C PHE A 221 -0.84 -7.58 13.97
N TRP A 222 -0.86 -8.63 13.14
CA TRP A 222 0.14 -8.88 12.10
C TRP A 222 0.10 -7.91 10.92
N GLY A 223 -1.07 -7.36 10.58
CA GLY A 223 -1.19 -6.32 9.57
C GLY A 223 -1.38 -6.80 8.13
N TYR A 224 -1.68 -8.08 7.89
CA TYR A 224 -2.07 -8.61 6.56
C TYR A 224 -3.49 -8.17 6.16
N SER A 225 -3.71 -6.87 6.08
CA SER A 225 -4.95 -6.20 5.69
C SER A 225 -4.61 -4.74 5.36
N THR A 226 -3.94 -4.52 4.23
CA THR A 226 -3.36 -3.21 3.88
C THR A 226 -4.43 -2.20 3.44
N ILE A 227 -4.33 -0.97 3.95
CA ILE A 227 -5.14 0.20 3.56
C ILE A 227 -4.43 1.03 2.50
N ASN A 228 -3.15 1.34 2.73
CA ASN A 228 -2.34 2.12 1.79
C ASN A 228 -0.93 1.54 1.66
N PHE A 229 -0.52 1.27 0.43
CA PHE A 229 0.71 0.54 0.11
C PHE A 229 1.96 1.43 0.06
N PHE A 230 1.80 2.75 -0.03
CA PHE A 230 2.92 3.70 -0.10
C PHE A 230 3.23 4.35 1.26
N SER A 231 2.38 4.12 2.26
CA SER A 231 2.49 4.71 3.58
C SER A 231 3.05 3.69 4.58
N PRO A 232 4.13 4.03 5.31
CA PRO A 232 4.48 3.28 6.51
C PRO A 232 3.36 3.34 7.55
N MET A 233 3.22 2.30 8.36
CA MET A 233 2.23 2.22 9.43
C MET A 233 2.45 3.32 10.47
N THR A 234 1.61 4.35 10.46
CA THR A 234 1.77 5.57 11.28
C THR A 234 1.75 5.24 12.78
N ARG A 235 1.03 4.18 13.19
CA ARG A 235 0.92 3.74 14.59
C ARG A 235 2.11 2.91 15.07
N TYR A 236 3.11 2.70 14.23
CA TYR A 236 4.42 2.14 14.59
C TYR A 236 5.50 3.20 14.79
N THR A 237 5.11 4.46 14.93
CA THR A 237 6.03 5.58 15.12
C THR A 237 5.99 6.08 16.55
N SER A 238 7.08 6.68 17.01
CA SER A 238 7.11 7.38 18.30
C SER A 238 6.34 8.71 18.29
N GLY A 239 6.26 9.36 17.12
CA GLY A 239 5.56 10.63 16.92
C GLY A 239 4.04 10.51 16.71
N GLY A 240 3.53 9.34 16.33
CA GLY A 240 2.13 9.14 15.97
C GLY A 240 1.73 9.98 14.75
N ILE A 241 0.60 10.69 14.84
CA ILE A 241 0.08 11.56 13.75
C ILE A 241 0.68 12.99 13.74
N LYS A 242 1.70 13.25 14.56
CA LYS A 242 2.40 14.55 14.56
C LYS A 242 3.07 14.80 13.21
N ASN A 243 3.41 16.05 12.93
CA ASN A 243 4.07 16.47 11.69
C ASN A 243 3.36 15.99 10.41
N CYS A 244 2.03 15.77 10.48
CA CYS A 244 1.21 15.22 9.41
C CYS A 244 1.70 13.86 8.87
N GLY A 245 2.34 13.03 9.71
CA GLY A 245 2.76 11.67 9.33
C GLY A 245 4.16 11.58 8.72
N ARG A 246 4.86 12.71 8.56
CA ARG A 246 6.25 12.73 8.07
C ARG A 246 7.20 11.94 8.96
N ASP A 247 6.92 11.90 10.26
CA ASP A 247 7.71 11.12 11.22
C ASP A 247 7.65 9.62 10.89
N ALA A 248 6.56 9.12 10.30
CA ALA A 248 6.47 7.71 9.89
C ALA A 248 7.47 7.36 8.79
N ILE A 249 7.60 8.24 7.80
CA ILE A 249 8.59 8.11 6.74
C ILE A 249 10.00 8.19 7.31
N ASN A 250 10.28 9.22 8.12
CA ASN A 250 11.62 9.44 8.65
C ASN A 250 12.06 8.36 9.65
N GLU A 251 11.17 7.87 10.51
CA GLU A 251 11.50 6.78 11.42
C GLU A 251 11.72 5.45 10.67
N PHE A 252 10.94 5.16 9.62
CA PHE A 252 11.18 4.00 8.76
C PHE A 252 12.56 4.08 8.09
N LYS A 253 12.88 5.22 7.46
CA LYS A 253 14.20 5.43 6.85
C LYS A 253 15.34 5.34 7.85
N THR A 254 15.13 5.86 9.07
CA THR A 254 16.09 5.72 10.18
C THR A 254 16.32 4.25 10.51
N PHE A 255 15.25 3.45 10.58
CA PHE A 255 15.36 2.00 10.81
C PHE A 255 16.20 1.31 9.74
N VAL A 256 15.93 1.58 8.47
CA VAL A 256 16.69 1.00 7.34
C VAL A 256 18.15 1.42 7.39
N ARG A 257 18.44 2.71 7.50
CA ARG A 257 19.81 3.25 7.59
C ARG A 257 20.60 2.63 8.75
N GLU A 258 19.97 2.47 9.91
CA GLU A 258 20.62 1.90 11.09
C GLU A 258 20.80 0.37 10.99
N ALA A 259 19.92 -0.33 10.27
CA ALA A 259 20.12 -1.74 9.92
C ALA A 259 21.29 -1.90 8.93
N HIS A 260 21.37 -1.06 7.90
CA HIS A 260 22.46 -1.08 6.92
C HIS A 260 23.82 -0.80 7.54
N LYS A 261 23.93 0.18 8.44
CA LYS A 261 25.16 0.43 9.23
C LYS A 261 25.64 -0.80 10.00
N ARG A 262 24.74 -1.73 10.30
CA ARG A 262 25.02 -2.98 11.01
C ARG A 262 25.27 -4.17 10.08
N GLY A 263 25.18 -3.97 8.77
CA GLY A 263 25.30 -5.04 7.77
C GLY A 263 24.06 -5.93 7.74
N ILE A 264 22.88 -5.34 7.96
CA ILE A 264 21.60 -6.05 7.98
C ILE A 264 20.72 -5.48 6.87
N GLU A 265 20.37 -6.32 5.89
CA GLU A 265 19.39 -5.98 4.86
C GLU A 265 17.96 -5.93 5.41
N VAL A 266 17.09 -5.16 4.76
CA VAL A 266 15.66 -5.06 5.10
C VAL A 266 14.81 -5.55 3.94
N ILE A 267 14.08 -6.64 4.18
CA ILE A 267 13.04 -7.18 3.30
C ILE A 267 11.68 -6.82 3.89
N LEU A 268 10.75 -6.36 3.04
CA LEU A 268 9.37 -6.09 3.42
C LEU A 268 8.44 -7.21 3.01
N ASP A 269 7.62 -7.67 3.95
CA ASP A 269 6.44 -8.49 3.63
C ASP A 269 5.33 -7.60 3.04
N VAL A 270 4.92 -7.90 1.80
CA VAL A 270 3.98 -7.10 1.01
C VAL A 270 2.75 -7.91 0.59
N VAL A 271 1.58 -7.31 0.81
CA VAL A 271 0.28 -8.00 0.72
C VAL A 271 -0.53 -7.47 -0.47
N PHE A 272 0.00 -7.60 -1.69
CA PHE A 272 -0.68 -7.11 -2.90
C PHE A 272 -1.87 -7.97 -3.35
N ASN A 273 -2.16 -9.07 -2.66
CA ASN A 273 -3.16 -10.04 -3.08
C ASN A 273 -4.60 -9.67 -2.66
N HIS A 274 -4.77 -8.84 -1.64
CA HIS A 274 -6.06 -8.30 -1.17
C HIS A 274 -5.86 -6.98 -0.41
N THR A 275 -6.94 -6.32 0.00
CA THR A 275 -6.88 -5.09 0.81
C THR A 275 -7.87 -5.11 1.98
N ALA A 276 -7.69 -4.15 2.90
CA ALA A 276 -8.55 -3.93 4.07
C ALA A 276 -10.01 -3.56 3.77
N GLU A 277 -10.34 -3.23 2.52
CA GLU A 277 -11.72 -2.88 2.15
C GLU A 277 -12.66 -4.11 2.18
N GLY A 278 -12.12 -5.34 2.31
CA GLY A 278 -12.91 -6.57 2.41
C GLY A 278 -13.82 -6.78 1.19
N ASN A 279 -14.95 -7.45 1.39
CA ASN A 279 -15.98 -7.61 0.35
C ASN A 279 -16.96 -6.42 0.34
N GLU A 280 -18.13 -6.57 -0.28
CA GLU A 280 -19.18 -5.54 -0.36
C GLU A 280 -19.68 -5.02 0.99
N ASN A 281 -19.46 -5.75 2.09
CA ASN A 281 -19.85 -5.35 3.45
C ASN A 281 -18.71 -4.64 4.21
N GLY A 282 -17.52 -4.55 3.61
CA GLY A 282 -16.39 -3.84 4.19
C GLY A 282 -16.44 -2.32 3.96
N PRO A 283 -15.51 -1.56 4.53
CA PRO A 283 -15.49 -0.11 4.43
C PRO A 283 -15.09 0.38 3.02
N ILE A 284 -15.53 1.57 2.65
CA ILE A 284 -15.05 2.31 1.46
C ILE A 284 -14.00 3.30 1.93
N LEU A 285 -12.73 3.02 1.66
CA LEU A 285 -11.56 3.73 2.15
C LEU A 285 -10.74 4.36 1.02
N SER A 286 -10.52 3.63 -0.06
CA SER A 286 -9.63 4.02 -1.15
C SER A 286 -10.09 3.40 -2.47
N PHE A 287 -9.48 2.28 -2.89
CA PHE A 287 -9.63 1.67 -4.20
C PHE A 287 -11.08 1.46 -4.65
N ARG A 288 -11.96 1.01 -3.76
CA ARG A 288 -13.38 0.79 -4.04
C ARG A 288 -14.08 2.08 -4.47
N GLY A 289 -13.86 3.17 -3.72
CA GLY A 289 -14.47 4.47 -4.01
C GLY A 289 -13.70 5.29 -5.06
N VAL A 290 -12.45 4.90 -5.39
CA VAL A 290 -11.69 5.47 -6.52
C VAL A 290 -12.14 4.84 -7.84
N ASP A 291 -12.07 3.51 -7.97
CA ASP A 291 -12.53 2.75 -9.14
C ASP A 291 -12.58 1.23 -8.85
N ASN A 292 -13.67 0.76 -8.24
CA ASN A 292 -13.81 -0.64 -7.79
C ASN A 292 -13.53 -1.68 -8.89
N THR A 293 -14.07 -1.47 -10.09
CA THR A 293 -13.94 -2.39 -11.24
C THR A 293 -12.53 -2.50 -11.79
N THR A 294 -11.72 -1.46 -11.58
CA THR A 294 -10.31 -1.46 -11.96
C THR A 294 -9.47 -2.22 -10.94
N TYR A 295 -9.65 -1.92 -9.66
CA TYR A 295 -8.74 -2.38 -8.59
C TYR A 295 -9.06 -3.76 -8.04
N TYR A 296 -10.31 -4.24 -8.14
CA TYR A 296 -10.71 -5.55 -7.63
C TYR A 296 -11.10 -6.54 -8.72
N MET A 297 -10.81 -7.82 -8.47
CA MET A 297 -11.29 -8.90 -9.32
C MET A 297 -12.77 -9.15 -9.04
N LEU A 298 -13.61 -8.92 -10.05
CA LEU A 298 -15.07 -9.04 -9.94
C LEU A 298 -15.63 -10.07 -10.92
N ALA A 299 -16.70 -10.75 -10.50
CA ALA A 299 -17.59 -11.51 -11.36
C ALA A 299 -18.55 -10.55 -12.12
N PRO A 300 -19.28 -11.02 -13.16
CA PRO A 300 -20.11 -10.15 -14.01
C PRO A 300 -21.16 -9.32 -13.27
N LYS A 301 -21.64 -9.79 -12.11
CA LYS A 301 -22.65 -9.07 -11.31
C LYS A 301 -22.00 -8.34 -10.14
N GLY A 302 -20.70 -8.08 -10.21
CA GLY A 302 -19.97 -7.30 -9.21
C GLY A 302 -19.59 -8.08 -7.95
N GLU A 303 -19.79 -9.39 -7.89
CA GLU A 303 -19.33 -10.18 -6.75
C GLU A 303 -17.79 -10.22 -6.71
N PHE A 304 -17.21 -10.02 -5.52
CA PHE A 304 -15.76 -10.08 -5.35
C PHE A 304 -15.25 -11.53 -5.44
N TYR A 305 -14.26 -11.77 -6.29
CA TYR A 305 -13.47 -13.00 -6.19
C TYR A 305 -12.70 -13.00 -4.87
N ASN A 306 -12.58 -14.17 -4.23
CA ASN A 306 -11.96 -14.30 -2.91
C ASN A 306 -10.85 -15.38 -2.89
N TYR A 307 -9.90 -15.30 -3.81
CA TYR A 307 -8.73 -16.20 -3.84
C TYR A 307 -7.80 -15.98 -2.64
N SER A 308 -7.86 -14.80 -1.99
CA SER A 308 -7.10 -14.49 -0.77
C SER A 308 -7.69 -15.15 0.48
N GLY A 309 -9.00 -15.43 0.48
CA GLY A 309 -9.73 -15.81 1.69
C GLY A 309 -10.10 -14.63 2.60
N CYS A 310 -9.75 -13.40 2.23
CA CYS A 310 -9.93 -12.18 3.05
C CYS A 310 -11.09 -11.27 2.60
N GLY A 311 -11.92 -11.72 1.66
CA GLY A 311 -13.14 -11.04 1.20
C GLY A 311 -13.01 -10.39 -0.19
N ASN A 312 -11.81 -10.01 -0.61
CA ASN A 312 -11.55 -9.53 -1.98
C ASN A 312 -10.25 -10.12 -2.54
N THR A 313 -10.07 -9.97 -3.85
CA THR A 313 -8.80 -10.24 -4.53
C THR A 313 -8.44 -9.00 -5.34
N PHE A 314 -7.22 -8.49 -5.16
CA PHE A 314 -6.74 -7.33 -5.90
C PHE A 314 -6.49 -7.70 -7.37
N ASN A 315 -6.81 -6.81 -8.31
CA ASN A 315 -6.79 -7.10 -9.74
C ASN A 315 -5.39 -6.99 -10.36
N CYS A 316 -4.42 -7.73 -9.80
CA CYS A 316 -2.98 -7.53 -9.97
C CYS A 316 -2.51 -7.35 -11.43
N ASN A 317 -3.07 -8.10 -12.39
CA ASN A 317 -2.63 -8.05 -13.80
C ASN A 317 -3.35 -6.99 -14.65
N HIS A 318 -4.35 -6.29 -14.10
CA HIS A 318 -5.00 -5.16 -14.77
C HIS A 318 -3.98 -4.04 -15.04
N PRO A 319 -3.96 -3.39 -16.22
CA PRO A 319 -2.92 -2.43 -16.60
C PRO A 319 -2.64 -1.31 -15.58
N VAL A 320 -3.68 -0.75 -14.99
CA VAL A 320 -3.56 0.31 -13.97
C VAL A 320 -3.00 -0.23 -12.66
N VAL A 321 -3.44 -1.44 -12.26
CA VAL A 321 -3.08 -2.05 -10.99
C VAL A 321 -1.64 -2.58 -11.03
N ARG A 322 -1.22 -3.19 -12.14
CA ARG A 322 0.18 -3.63 -12.29
C ARG A 322 1.15 -2.44 -12.26
N GLN A 323 0.78 -1.32 -12.89
CA GLN A 323 1.57 -0.09 -12.82
C GLN A 323 1.65 0.43 -11.37
N PHE A 324 0.53 0.46 -10.66
CA PHE A 324 0.48 0.80 -9.24
C PHE A 324 1.41 -0.07 -8.36
N ILE A 325 1.38 -1.39 -8.55
CA ILE A 325 2.24 -2.31 -7.78
C ILE A 325 3.72 -2.04 -8.09
N VAL A 326 4.09 -1.91 -9.37
CA VAL A 326 5.48 -1.62 -9.76
C VAL A 326 5.96 -0.28 -9.23
N ASP A 327 5.14 0.77 -9.30
CA ASP A 327 5.46 2.09 -8.75
C ASP A 327 5.59 2.06 -7.22
N CYS A 328 4.78 1.23 -6.54
CA CYS A 328 4.91 0.98 -5.10
C CYS A 328 6.26 0.35 -4.76
N LEU A 329 6.64 -0.73 -5.44
CA LEU A 329 7.92 -1.41 -5.22
C LEU A 329 9.10 -0.46 -5.48
N ARG A 330 9.06 0.29 -6.59
CA ARG A 330 10.08 1.30 -6.93
C ARG A 330 10.19 2.38 -5.86
N TYR A 331 9.06 2.84 -5.30
CA TYR A 331 9.08 3.81 -4.22
C TYR A 331 9.80 3.28 -2.98
N TRP A 332 9.47 2.07 -2.52
CA TRP A 332 10.13 1.50 -1.35
C TRP A 332 11.63 1.23 -1.56
N VAL A 333 12.05 0.91 -2.78
CA VAL A 333 13.47 0.75 -3.12
C VAL A 333 14.18 2.10 -3.21
N MET A 334 13.66 3.04 -3.99
CA MET A 334 14.35 4.30 -4.29
C MET A 334 14.27 5.31 -3.14
N GLU A 335 13.10 5.45 -2.51
CA GLU A 335 12.88 6.46 -1.48
C GLU A 335 13.21 5.94 -0.08
N MET A 336 13.02 4.64 0.15
CA MET A 336 13.11 4.01 1.47
C MET A 336 14.27 3.02 1.62
N HIS A 337 15.06 2.81 0.54
CA HIS A 337 16.26 1.96 0.50
C HIS A 337 16.04 0.49 0.89
N VAL A 338 14.83 -0.05 0.70
CA VAL A 338 14.53 -1.46 0.97
C VAL A 338 15.32 -2.39 0.03
N ASP A 339 15.85 -3.51 0.56
CA ASP A 339 16.69 -4.46 -0.20
C ASP A 339 15.89 -5.59 -0.88
N GLY A 340 14.65 -5.82 -0.46
CA GLY A 340 13.84 -6.91 -0.99
C GLY A 340 12.38 -6.93 -0.54
N PHE A 341 11.62 -7.84 -1.14
CA PHE A 341 10.21 -8.04 -0.86
C PHE A 341 9.87 -9.52 -0.75
N ARG A 342 9.08 -9.86 0.26
CA ARG A 342 8.39 -11.15 0.39
C ARG A 342 6.92 -10.94 0.07
N PHE A 343 6.41 -11.63 -0.94
CA PHE A 343 5.07 -11.45 -1.46
C PHE A 343 4.13 -12.48 -0.85
N ASP A 344 3.19 -11.99 -0.05
CA ASP A 344 2.13 -12.78 0.56
C ASP A 344 1.17 -13.34 -0.51
N LEU A 345 0.83 -14.63 -0.39
CA LEU A 345 -0.03 -15.36 -1.34
C LEU A 345 0.26 -15.01 -2.82
N ALA A 346 1.54 -15.03 -3.19
CA ALA A 346 2.05 -14.53 -4.47
C ALA A 346 1.39 -15.19 -5.69
N SER A 347 0.80 -16.37 -5.55
CA SER A 347 0.06 -17.05 -6.62
C SER A 347 -1.09 -16.21 -7.19
N ILE A 348 -1.71 -15.33 -6.40
CA ILE A 348 -2.74 -14.41 -6.88
C ILE A 348 -2.21 -13.47 -7.96
N MET A 349 -0.95 -13.04 -7.86
CA MET A 349 -0.30 -12.19 -8.86
C MET A 349 -0.10 -12.90 -10.21
N THR A 350 -0.25 -14.23 -10.25
CA THR A 350 -0.21 -15.00 -11.50
C THR A 350 -1.57 -15.10 -12.19
N ARG A 351 -2.67 -14.75 -11.52
CA ARG A 351 -4.03 -14.94 -12.05
C ARG A 351 -4.42 -13.87 -13.07
N GLY A 352 -5.14 -14.27 -14.11
CA GLY A 352 -5.71 -13.37 -15.12
C GLY A 352 -6.71 -12.38 -14.50
N SER A 353 -6.61 -11.11 -14.90
CA SER A 353 -7.43 -10.01 -14.39
C SER A 353 -8.89 -10.07 -14.86
N SER A 354 -9.81 -9.52 -14.07
CA SER A 354 -11.12 -9.14 -14.62
C SER A 354 -10.96 -7.88 -15.46
N LEU A 355 -11.45 -7.93 -16.70
CA LEU A 355 -11.59 -6.76 -17.57
C LEU A 355 -13.09 -6.49 -17.73
N TRP A 356 -13.51 -5.23 -17.58
CA TRP A 356 -14.91 -4.82 -17.76
C TRP A 356 -15.27 -4.67 -19.25
N ASP A 357 -14.91 -5.69 -20.03
CA ASP A 357 -15.53 -6.00 -21.31
C ASP A 357 -16.36 -7.27 -21.06
N PRO A 358 -17.70 -7.25 -21.28
CA PRO A 358 -18.61 -8.37 -20.98
C PRO A 358 -18.23 -9.72 -21.60
N VAL A 359 -17.25 -9.76 -22.50
CA VAL A 359 -16.75 -10.98 -23.14
C VAL A 359 -15.76 -11.77 -22.27
N ASN A 360 -15.07 -11.16 -21.29
CA ASN A 360 -13.92 -11.80 -20.62
C ASN A 360 -14.25 -12.79 -19.50
N VAL A 361 -15.51 -12.89 -19.05
CA VAL A 361 -15.88 -13.94 -18.07
C VAL A 361 -16.07 -15.30 -18.74
N TYR A 362 -16.42 -15.31 -20.03
CA TYR A 362 -16.44 -16.51 -20.86
C TYR A 362 -15.13 -16.70 -21.67
N GLY A 363 -14.18 -15.78 -21.51
CA GLY A 363 -12.89 -15.75 -22.18
C GLY A 363 -12.93 -15.03 -23.53
N ALA A 364 -11.92 -14.20 -23.80
CA ALA A 364 -11.57 -13.83 -25.18
C ALA A 364 -10.68 -14.93 -25.76
N PRO A 365 -10.95 -15.45 -26.97
CA PRO A 365 -10.03 -16.37 -27.63
C PRO A 365 -8.77 -15.62 -28.02
N ILE A 366 -7.65 -15.94 -27.36
CA ILE A 366 -6.32 -15.51 -27.78
C ILE A 366 -5.61 -16.78 -28.25
N GLU A 367 -5.28 -16.86 -29.54
CA GLU A 367 -4.44 -17.92 -30.12
C GLU A 367 -4.88 -19.38 -29.82
N GLY A 368 -6.17 -19.62 -29.60
CA GLY A 368 -6.73 -20.97 -29.42
C GLY A 368 -7.00 -21.39 -27.97
N ASP A 369 -6.63 -20.58 -26.98
CA ASP A 369 -6.96 -20.80 -25.56
C ASP A 369 -7.95 -19.75 -25.03
N MET A 370 -8.90 -20.19 -24.18
CA MET A 370 -9.81 -19.30 -23.44
C MET A 370 -9.16 -18.89 -22.12
N ILE A 371 -8.75 -17.63 -21.98
CA ILE A 371 -8.30 -17.07 -20.69
C ILE A 371 -9.49 -16.45 -19.98
N THR A 372 -9.97 -17.09 -18.91
CA THR A 372 -11.01 -16.55 -18.04
C THR A 372 -10.40 -15.86 -16.82
N THR A 373 -11.13 -14.91 -16.23
CA THR A 373 -10.76 -14.26 -14.96
C THR A 373 -10.36 -15.31 -13.92
N GLY A 374 -9.18 -15.13 -13.30
CA GLY A 374 -8.67 -16.05 -12.28
C GLY A 374 -7.79 -17.19 -12.81
N THR A 375 -7.71 -17.40 -14.12
CA THR A 375 -6.82 -18.41 -14.73
C THR A 375 -5.36 -18.10 -14.40
N PRO A 376 -4.59 -19.02 -13.81
CA PRO A 376 -3.15 -18.82 -13.58
C PRO A 376 -2.42 -18.72 -14.92
N LEU A 377 -1.74 -17.60 -15.14
CA LEU A 377 -1.00 -17.32 -16.35
C LEU A 377 0.40 -17.93 -16.26
N VAL A 378 0.88 -18.49 -17.38
CA VAL A 378 2.26 -18.98 -17.48
C VAL A 378 3.26 -17.83 -17.49
N THR A 379 2.91 -16.73 -18.18
CA THR A 379 3.70 -15.50 -18.27
C THR A 379 2.88 -14.31 -17.76
N PRO A 380 2.67 -14.19 -16.44
CA PRO A 380 1.86 -13.11 -15.88
C PRO A 380 2.54 -11.75 -16.07
N PRO A 381 1.88 -10.77 -16.72
CA PRO A 381 2.49 -9.47 -17.05
C PRO A 381 3.05 -8.71 -15.84
N LEU A 382 2.41 -8.81 -14.67
CA LEU A 382 2.91 -8.16 -13.47
C LEU A 382 4.28 -8.74 -13.05
N ILE A 383 4.42 -10.07 -13.01
CA ILE A 383 5.68 -10.69 -12.60
C ILE A 383 6.77 -10.43 -13.64
N ASP A 384 6.42 -10.43 -14.93
CA ASP A 384 7.34 -10.04 -16.01
C ASP A 384 7.85 -8.60 -15.82
N MET A 385 6.94 -7.66 -15.55
CA MET A 385 7.29 -6.26 -15.28
C MET A 385 8.19 -6.12 -14.06
N ILE A 386 7.89 -6.79 -12.94
CA ILE A 386 8.73 -6.74 -11.73
C ILE A 386 10.12 -7.34 -11.99
N SER A 387 10.17 -8.49 -12.66
CA SER A 387 11.41 -9.25 -12.87
C SER A 387 12.38 -8.56 -13.84
N ASN A 388 11.86 -7.76 -14.76
CA ASN A 388 12.64 -7.06 -15.78
C ASN A 388 12.74 -5.54 -15.54
N ASP A 389 12.29 -5.06 -14.38
CA ASP A 389 12.38 -3.65 -14.04
C ASP A 389 13.83 -3.24 -13.73
N PRO A 390 14.38 -2.18 -14.35
CA PRO A 390 15.77 -1.79 -14.13
C PRO A 390 16.04 -1.21 -12.74
N ILE A 391 15.03 -0.63 -12.07
CA ILE A 391 15.14 -0.10 -10.71
C ILE A 391 15.09 -1.25 -9.70
N LEU A 392 14.24 -2.26 -9.95
CA LEU A 392 14.16 -3.46 -9.11
C LEU A 392 15.27 -4.48 -9.41
N GLY A 393 16.13 -4.21 -10.38
CA GLY A 393 17.28 -5.04 -10.71
C GLY A 393 18.23 -5.23 -9.52
N GLY A 394 18.33 -6.47 -9.04
CA GLY A 394 19.17 -6.84 -7.89
C GLY A 394 18.48 -6.76 -6.53
N VAL A 395 17.20 -6.33 -6.50
CA VAL A 395 16.32 -6.43 -5.32
C VAL A 395 15.93 -7.89 -5.12
N LYS A 396 15.84 -8.34 -3.87
CA LYS A 396 15.50 -9.73 -3.55
C LYS A 396 13.99 -9.93 -3.62
N LEU A 397 13.54 -10.91 -4.41
CA LEU A 397 12.13 -11.20 -4.60
C LEU A 397 11.82 -12.60 -4.07
N ILE A 398 10.92 -12.70 -3.10
CA ILE A 398 10.57 -13.97 -2.43
C ILE A 398 9.06 -14.19 -2.55
N ALA A 399 8.63 -15.30 -3.12
CA ALA A 399 7.23 -15.64 -3.29
C ALA A 399 6.75 -16.63 -2.22
N GLU A 400 5.63 -16.33 -1.56
CA GLU A 400 4.77 -17.35 -0.98
C GLU A 400 3.91 -17.96 -2.11
N ALA A 401 4.43 -18.99 -2.77
CA ALA A 401 3.88 -19.52 -4.03
C ALA A 401 2.63 -20.42 -3.83
N TRP A 402 1.61 -19.92 -3.15
CA TRP A 402 0.27 -20.51 -3.05
C TRP A 402 -0.81 -19.44 -2.81
N ASP A 403 -2.09 -19.83 -2.89
CA ASP A 403 -3.21 -19.00 -2.45
C ASP A 403 -4.32 -19.79 -1.75
N ALA A 404 -5.28 -19.09 -1.12
CA ALA A 404 -6.39 -19.71 -0.40
C ALA A 404 -7.46 -20.32 -1.34
N GLY A 405 -7.38 -20.07 -2.64
CA GLY A 405 -8.16 -20.73 -3.69
C GLY A 405 -7.68 -22.16 -4.00
N GLY A 406 -6.63 -22.64 -3.33
CA GLY A 406 -6.09 -23.99 -3.49
C GLY A 406 -5.02 -24.12 -4.56
N LEU A 407 -4.57 -23.00 -5.16
CA LEU A 407 -3.43 -23.02 -6.09
C LEU A 407 -2.12 -23.17 -5.31
N TYR A 408 -1.25 -24.04 -5.80
CA TYR A 408 0.05 -24.31 -5.20
C TYR A 408 1.12 -24.37 -6.29
N GLN A 409 2.07 -23.44 -6.27
CA GLN A 409 3.07 -23.20 -7.31
C GLN A 409 4.51 -23.39 -6.81
N VAL A 410 4.72 -23.96 -5.61
CA VAL A 410 6.09 -24.17 -5.09
C VAL A 410 6.91 -25.07 -6.01
N GLY A 411 8.08 -24.55 -6.43
CA GLY A 411 9.01 -25.12 -7.40
C GLY A 411 8.68 -24.78 -8.85
N GLN A 412 7.61 -24.02 -9.10
CA GLN A 412 7.08 -23.69 -10.42
C GLN A 412 6.55 -22.25 -10.50
N PHE A 413 6.87 -21.38 -9.53
CA PHE A 413 6.45 -19.98 -9.61
C PHE A 413 7.12 -19.33 -10.83
N PRO A 414 6.41 -18.52 -11.64
CA PRO A 414 7.03 -17.79 -12.74
C PRO A 414 8.16 -16.89 -12.22
N HIS A 415 9.42 -17.23 -12.51
CA HIS A 415 10.54 -16.72 -11.72
C HIS A 415 11.62 -15.95 -12.49
N TRP A 416 11.69 -16.02 -13.83
CA TRP A 416 12.74 -15.33 -14.63
C TRP A 416 14.18 -15.47 -14.08
N ASN A 417 14.47 -16.53 -13.30
CA ASN A 417 15.70 -16.73 -12.53
C ASN A 417 16.04 -15.66 -11.47
N VAL A 418 15.10 -14.81 -11.06
CA VAL A 418 15.30 -13.73 -10.08
C VAL A 418 14.43 -13.86 -8.83
N TRP A 419 13.53 -14.83 -8.78
CA TRP A 419 12.67 -15.10 -7.61
C TRP A 419 13.16 -16.30 -6.81
N SER A 420 13.02 -16.21 -5.49
CA SER A 420 13.05 -17.33 -4.57
C SER A 420 11.67 -17.60 -4.00
N GLU A 421 11.52 -18.71 -3.28
CA GLU A 421 10.22 -19.15 -2.78
C GLU A 421 10.29 -19.61 -1.32
N TRP A 422 9.24 -19.36 -0.55
CA TRP A 422 9.05 -20.00 0.73
C TRP A 422 8.84 -21.51 0.56
N ASN A 423 9.79 -22.31 1.04
CA ASN A 423 9.73 -23.77 0.90
C ASN A 423 8.92 -24.42 2.02
N GLY A 424 7.60 -24.45 1.85
CA GLY A 424 6.69 -25.12 2.80
C GLY A 424 6.94 -26.63 2.96
N LYS A 425 7.53 -27.30 1.95
CA LYS A 425 7.85 -28.74 2.00
C LYS A 425 8.99 -29.05 2.97
N VAL A 426 10.04 -28.24 3.00
CA VAL A 426 11.16 -28.41 3.96
C VAL A 426 10.66 -28.31 5.39
N ARG A 427 9.79 -27.33 5.70
CA ARG A 427 9.16 -27.21 7.01
C ARG A 427 8.38 -28.46 7.40
N TYR A 428 7.65 -29.07 6.46
CA TYR A 428 6.91 -30.30 6.71
C TYR A 428 7.85 -31.49 6.97
N LEU A 429 8.86 -31.67 6.10
CA LEU A 429 9.81 -32.78 6.19
C LEU A 429 10.69 -32.76 7.44
N LEU A 430 10.99 -31.57 7.99
CA LEU A 430 11.79 -31.43 9.22
C LEU A 430 10.96 -31.51 10.52
N LYS A 431 9.62 -31.46 10.42
CA LYS A 431 8.71 -31.60 11.57
C LYS A 431 8.33 -33.06 11.84
N VAL A 432 8.49 -33.93 10.84
CA VAL A 432 8.41 -35.39 10.96
C VAL A 432 9.79 -35.90 11.35
#